data_AF-A0AAW7XY65-F1
#
_entry.id   AF-A0AAW7XY65-F1
#
_cell.length_a   1.000
_cell.length_b   1.000
_cell.length_c   1.000
_cell.angle_alpha   90.00
_cell.angle_beta   90.00
_cell.angle_gamma   90.00
#
_symmetry.space_group_name_H-M   'P 1'
#
loop_
_entity.id
_entity.type
_entity.pdbx_description
1 polymer ?
#
loop_
_entity_poly.entity_id
_entity_poly.type
_entity_poly.pdbx_seq_one_letter_code
_entity_poly.pdbx_strand_id
1 'polypeptide(L)'
;MIRENTLVPASQWAKPFVSEVAEIINQLKEYGYDSATLAHLTGLQEKKLSDWMSRYKREPDNVSEIPYPCWCFLAALAGRPNIQNNGQPLDVDARKVMRAFKPTAFKNKNAFEMPTEKEFKRIIGDNTFTGITVESLCEAFQWKPAQLSISLEESTLPFLNWCLILMLCGFNIQKMLLTEHDGEIMLNH
;
A
#
# COMPACT_ATOMS: atom_id res chain seq x y z
N MET A 1 15.19 -13.15 -4.91
CA MET A 1 14.75 -13.62 -3.58
C MET A 1 14.68 -12.42 -2.66
N ILE A 2 13.48 -12.11 -2.20
CA ILE A 2 13.22 -10.99 -1.28
C ILE A 2 13.40 -11.49 0.15
N ARG A 3 14.14 -10.75 0.97
CA ARG A 3 14.38 -11.11 2.37
C ARG A 3 13.13 -10.89 3.20
N GLU A 4 12.82 -11.85 4.08
CA GLU A 4 11.64 -11.80 4.96
C GLU A 4 11.62 -10.56 5.86
N ASN A 5 12.78 -10.08 6.34
CA ASN A 5 12.85 -8.88 7.19
C ASN A 5 12.57 -7.56 6.44
N THR A 6 12.35 -7.61 5.12
CA THR A 6 11.80 -6.49 4.36
C THR A 6 10.27 -6.55 4.30
N LEU A 7 9.66 -7.70 4.61
CA LEU A 7 8.23 -7.97 4.58
C LEU A 7 7.64 -8.05 6.01
N VAL A 8 8.13 -7.19 6.91
CA VAL A 8 7.69 -7.10 8.32
C VAL A 8 7.19 -5.69 8.66
N PRO A 9 6.52 -5.50 9.81
CA PRO A 9 6.03 -4.20 10.25
C PRO A 9 7.13 -3.14 10.36
N ALA A 10 6.74 -1.86 10.29
CA ALA A 10 7.68 -0.72 10.25
C ALA A 10 8.68 -0.71 11.41
N SER A 11 8.28 -1.21 12.59
CA SER A 11 9.11 -1.29 13.80
C SER A 11 10.27 -2.29 13.71
N GLN A 12 10.17 -3.26 12.79
CA GLN A 12 11.18 -4.31 12.56
C GLN A 12 11.76 -4.27 11.14
N TRP A 13 11.30 -3.31 10.34
CA TRP A 13 11.56 -3.29 8.91
C TRP A 13 13.02 -2.98 8.57
N ALA A 14 13.66 -3.92 7.89
CA ALA A 14 14.91 -3.66 7.17
C ALA A 14 14.57 -3.10 5.79
N LYS A 15 15.20 -1.98 5.42
CA LYS A 15 15.04 -1.42 4.08
C LYS A 15 15.46 -2.45 3.03
N PRO A 16 14.66 -2.64 1.95
CA PRO A 16 15.02 -3.55 0.89
C PRO A 16 16.23 -3.02 0.12
N PHE A 17 16.96 -3.92 -0.52
CA PHE A 17 18.00 -3.60 -1.46
C PHE A 17 17.42 -3.18 -2.80
N VAL A 18 18.25 -2.56 -3.63
CA VAL A 18 17.91 -2.18 -5.01
C VAL A 18 17.41 -3.40 -5.79
N SER A 19 18.07 -4.55 -5.66
CA SER A 19 17.68 -5.80 -6.32
C SER A 19 16.27 -6.26 -5.92
N GLU A 20 15.93 -6.22 -4.63
CA GLU A 20 14.63 -6.63 -4.11
C GLU A 20 13.50 -5.72 -4.60
N VAL A 21 13.75 -4.41 -4.66
CA VAL A 21 12.79 -3.45 -5.24
C VAL A 21 12.63 -3.67 -6.74
N ALA A 22 13.72 -3.90 -7.47
CA ALA A 22 13.67 -4.19 -8.90
C ALA A 22 12.96 -5.52 -9.21
N GLU A 23 13.11 -6.54 -8.35
CA GLU A 23 12.43 -7.83 -8.48
C GLU A 23 10.91 -7.65 -8.41
N ILE A 24 10.38 -6.93 -7.40
CA ILE A 24 8.95 -6.61 -7.31
C ILE A 24 8.48 -5.79 -8.52
N ILE A 25 9.23 -4.76 -8.93
CA ILE A 25 8.85 -3.93 -10.07
C ILE A 25 8.81 -4.75 -11.37
N ASN A 26 9.78 -5.64 -11.59
CA ASN A 26 9.79 -6.53 -12.76
C ASN A 26 8.58 -7.44 -12.77
N GLN A 27 8.27 -8.06 -11.64
CA GLN A 27 7.10 -8.91 -11.53
C GLN A 27 5.83 -8.13 -11.84
N LEU A 28 5.63 -6.95 -11.25
CA LEU A 28 4.47 -6.11 -11.53
C LEU A 28 4.39 -5.72 -13.02
N LYS A 29 5.52 -5.48 -13.69
CA LYS A 29 5.56 -5.21 -15.14
C LYS A 29 5.09 -6.39 -15.99
N GLU A 30 5.40 -7.63 -15.60
CA GLU A 30 4.91 -8.82 -16.29
C GLU A 30 3.38 -8.92 -16.27
N TYR A 31 2.74 -8.31 -15.27
CA TYR A 31 1.28 -8.22 -15.12
C TYR A 31 0.71 -6.85 -15.55
N GLY A 32 1.43 -6.09 -16.39
CA GLY A 32 0.91 -4.88 -17.03
C GLY A 32 1.12 -3.57 -16.25
N TYR A 33 1.77 -3.59 -15.09
CA TYR A 33 2.07 -2.36 -14.34
C TYR A 33 3.39 -1.72 -14.81
N ASP A 34 3.30 -0.81 -15.78
CA ASP A 34 4.47 -0.06 -16.24
C ASP A 34 4.95 0.99 -15.21
N SER A 35 6.12 1.60 -15.47
CA SER A 35 6.71 2.57 -14.55
C SER A 35 5.81 3.80 -14.33
N ALA A 36 5.08 4.24 -15.36
CA ALA A 36 4.19 5.40 -15.26
C ALA A 36 2.98 5.09 -14.37
N THR A 37 2.38 3.90 -14.52
CA THR A 37 1.29 3.42 -13.69
C THR A 37 1.73 3.28 -12.23
N LEU A 38 2.89 2.66 -11.98
CA LEU A 38 3.43 2.51 -10.62
C LEU A 38 3.75 3.87 -9.98
N ALA A 39 4.32 4.81 -10.74
CA ALA A 39 4.57 6.17 -10.28
C ALA A 39 3.27 6.89 -9.95
N HIS A 40 2.26 6.75 -10.80
CA HIS A 40 0.94 7.34 -10.59
C HIS A 40 0.26 6.78 -9.34
N LEU A 41 0.32 5.47 -9.11
CA LEU A 41 -0.30 4.81 -7.94
C LEU A 41 0.40 5.17 -6.63
N THR A 42 1.74 5.17 -6.63
CA THR A 42 2.55 5.36 -5.40
C THR A 42 2.91 6.82 -5.12
N GLY A 43 2.84 7.70 -6.12
CA GLY A 43 3.38 9.06 -6.04
C GLY A 43 4.91 9.14 -6.14
N LEU A 44 5.59 8.02 -6.40
CA LEU A 44 7.02 8.01 -6.67
C LEU A 44 7.32 8.66 -8.02
N GLN A 45 8.51 9.24 -8.15
CA GLN A 45 9.00 9.71 -9.44
C GLN A 45 9.35 8.52 -10.34
N GLU A 46 8.92 8.55 -11.60
CA GLU A 46 9.26 7.51 -12.59
C GLU A 46 10.78 7.28 -12.72
N LYS A 47 11.56 8.35 -12.55
CA LYS A 47 13.02 8.28 -12.52
C LYS A 47 13.53 7.34 -11.42
N LYS A 48 12.98 7.39 -10.21
CA LYS A 48 13.39 6.50 -9.10
C LYS A 48 13.10 5.03 -9.42
N LEU A 49 11.94 4.74 -10.02
CA LEU A 49 11.60 3.39 -10.50
C LEU A 49 12.60 2.91 -11.56
N SER A 50 12.95 3.78 -12.49
CA SER A 50 13.92 3.50 -13.56
C SER A 50 15.35 3.34 -13.01
N ASP A 51 15.72 4.11 -11.98
CA ASP A 51 17.02 4.05 -11.33
C ASP A 51 17.21 2.70 -10.61
N TRP A 52 16.21 2.20 -9.88
CA TRP A 52 16.28 0.87 -9.28
C TRP A 52 16.41 -0.23 -10.34
N MET A 53 15.62 -0.13 -11.40
CA MET A 53 15.66 -1.06 -12.53
C MET A 53 17.00 -1.08 -13.25
N SER A 54 17.68 0.05 -13.38
CA SER A 54 18.99 0.14 -14.07
C SER A 54 20.16 -0.26 -13.15
N ARG A 55 20.06 0.02 -11.85
CA ARG A 55 21.10 -0.28 -10.87
C ARG A 55 21.09 -1.73 -10.40
N TYR A 56 20.00 -2.48 -10.58
CA TYR A 56 19.88 -3.85 -10.05
C TYR A 56 21.03 -4.78 -10.46
N LYS A 57 21.62 -4.62 -11.66
CA LYS A 57 22.77 -5.43 -12.10
C LYS A 57 24.13 -4.90 -11.63
N ARG A 58 24.22 -3.60 -11.35
CA ARG A 58 25.49 -2.92 -11.02
C ARG A 58 25.74 -2.88 -9.52
N GLU A 59 24.66 -2.67 -8.76
CA GLU A 59 24.67 -2.41 -7.34
C GLU A 59 23.48 -3.11 -6.66
N PRO A 60 23.33 -4.44 -6.83
CA PRO A 60 22.16 -5.18 -6.35
C PRO A 60 21.94 -5.07 -4.84
N ASP A 61 23.03 -5.00 -4.06
CA ASP A 61 23.01 -5.08 -2.60
C ASP A 61 22.97 -3.70 -1.92
N ASN A 62 22.90 -2.62 -2.70
CA ASN A 62 22.75 -1.29 -2.15
C ASN A 62 21.37 -1.13 -1.51
N VAL A 63 21.30 -0.49 -0.34
CA VAL A 63 20.04 -0.21 0.33
C VAL A 63 19.21 0.77 -0.49
N SER A 64 17.94 0.44 -0.72
CA SER A 64 16.98 1.29 -1.41
C SER A 64 16.48 2.42 -0.52
N GLU A 65 16.18 3.56 -1.14
CA GLU A 65 15.52 4.71 -0.51
C GLU A 65 14.00 4.66 -0.61
N ILE A 66 13.42 3.52 -0.99
CA ILE A 66 11.96 3.40 -1.11
C ILE A 66 11.27 3.72 0.22
N PRO A 67 10.24 4.59 0.25
CA PRO A 67 9.45 4.83 1.45
C PRO A 67 8.67 3.58 1.87
N TYR A 68 8.54 3.34 3.18
CA TYR A 68 7.83 2.17 3.70
C TYR A 68 6.39 2.01 3.17
N PRO A 69 5.55 3.06 3.08
CA PRO A 69 4.22 2.97 2.46
C PRO A 69 4.25 2.44 1.03
N CYS A 70 5.20 2.94 0.23
CA CYS A 70 5.35 2.54 -1.17
C CYS A 70 5.77 1.07 -1.25
N TRP A 71 6.70 0.64 -0.39
CA TRP A 71 7.12 -0.76 -0.32
C TRP A 71 5.96 -1.68 0.07
N CYS A 72 5.20 -1.34 1.13
CA CYS A 72 4.03 -2.09 1.55
C CYS A 72 3.02 -2.26 0.42
N PHE A 73 2.73 -1.18 -0.31
CA PHE A 73 1.79 -1.19 -1.41
C PHE A 73 2.28 -2.03 -2.60
N LEU A 74 3.53 -1.87 -3.03
CA LEU A 74 4.08 -2.64 -4.15
C LEU A 74 4.15 -4.15 -3.81
N ALA A 75 4.57 -4.49 -2.59
CA ALA A 75 4.59 -5.87 -2.14
C ALA A 75 3.18 -6.46 -2.01
N ALA A 76 2.19 -5.68 -1.54
CA ALA A 76 0.80 -6.11 -1.53
C ALA A 76 0.24 -6.34 -2.94
N LEU A 77 0.57 -5.47 -3.90
CA LEU A 77 0.24 -5.66 -5.31
C LEU A 77 0.88 -6.93 -5.89
N ALA A 78 2.08 -7.28 -5.45
CA ALA A 78 2.80 -8.49 -5.86
C ALA A 78 2.41 -9.75 -5.07
N GLY A 79 1.38 -9.70 -4.22
CA GLY A 79 0.85 -10.88 -3.51
C GLY A 79 1.32 -11.06 -2.07
N ARG A 80 1.88 -10.04 -1.43
CA ARG A 80 2.17 -10.00 0.03
C ARG A 80 1.35 -8.93 0.74
N PRO A 81 0.04 -9.16 0.92
CA PRO A 81 -0.82 -8.21 1.59
C PRO A 81 -0.46 -8.10 3.08
N ASN A 82 -0.67 -6.89 3.60
CA ASN A 82 -0.69 -6.56 5.01
C ASN A 82 0.58 -6.89 5.84
N ILE A 83 1.72 -6.55 5.26
CA ILE A 83 3.05 -6.59 5.91
C ILE A 83 3.04 -5.97 7.32
N GLN A 84 2.25 -4.92 7.52
CA GLN A 84 2.22 -4.15 8.75
C GLN A 84 1.72 -4.91 9.99
N ASN A 85 0.89 -5.94 9.84
CA ASN A 85 0.39 -6.71 10.98
C ASN A 85 0.78 -8.19 10.84
N ASN A 86 2.06 -8.43 10.50
CA ASN A 86 2.62 -9.76 10.28
C ASN A 86 1.79 -10.58 9.27
N GLY A 87 1.28 -9.92 8.23
CA GLY A 87 0.44 -10.52 7.20
C GLY A 87 -1.03 -10.70 7.58
N GLN A 88 -1.46 -10.39 8.81
CA GLN A 88 -2.83 -10.65 9.28
C GLN A 88 -3.65 -9.35 9.33
N PRO A 89 -4.82 -9.26 8.68
CA PRO A 89 -5.70 -8.08 8.81
C PRO A 89 -6.13 -7.83 10.25
N LEU A 90 -6.63 -6.61 10.50
CA LEU A 90 -7.35 -6.31 11.72
C LEU A 90 -8.57 -7.22 11.82
N ASP A 91 -8.90 -7.66 13.04
CA ASP A 91 -10.09 -8.47 13.29
C ASP A 91 -11.35 -7.59 13.25
N VAL A 92 -11.83 -7.33 12.02
CA VAL A 92 -12.98 -6.46 11.74
C VAL A 92 -13.89 -7.11 10.71
N ASP A 93 -15.21 -6.91 10.83
CA ASP A 93 -16.15 -7.34 9.77
C ASP A 93 -15.99 -6.44 8.54
N ALA A 94 -15.31 -6.94 7.51
CA ALA A 94 -15.08 -6.23 6.25
C ALA A 94 -16.39 -5.71 5.62
N ARG A 95 -17.54 -6.36 5.84
CA ARG A 95 -18.85 -5.88 5.33
C ARG A 95 -19.30 -4.61 6.03
N LYS A 96 -18.97 -4.44 7.32
CA LYS A 96 -19.24 -3.19 8.04
C LYS A 96 -18.37 -2.05 7.49
N VAL A 97 -17.09 -2.34 7.23
CA VAL A 97 -16.18 -1.39 6.57
C VAL A 97 -16.73 -1.00 5.20
N MET A 98 -17.10 -1.97 4.36
CA MET A 98 -17.70 -1.68 3.03
C MET A 98 -18.92 -0.77 3.10
N ARG A 99 -19.84 -1.03 4.03
CA ARG A 99 -21.07 -0.25 4.21
C ARG A 99 -20.82 1.16 4.75
N ALA A 100 -19.64 1.42 5.33
CA ALA A 100 -19.29 2.73 5.84
C ALA A 100 -19.03 3.74 4.69
N PHE A 101 -18.72 3.25 3.49
CA PHE A 101 -18.25 4.04 2.35
C PHE A 101 -19.12 3.88 1.10
N LYS A 102 -19.08 4.88 0.23
CA LYS A 102 -19.61 4.75 -1.13
C LYS A 102 -18.85 3.69 -1.94
N PRO A 103 -19.51 3.01 -2.91
CA PRO A 103 -18.84 2.04 -3.78
C PRO A 103 -17.64 2.60 -4.57
N THR A 104 -17.65 3.90 -4.88
CA THR A 104 -16.57 4.61 -5.57
C THR A 104 -15.26 4.64 -4.78
N ALA A 105 -15.32 4.50 -3.44
CA ALA A 105 -14.13 4.38 -2.60
C ALA A 105 -13.34 3.08 -2.85
N PHE A 106 -13.96 2.04 -3.40
CA PHE A 106 -13.31 0.73 -3.64
C PHE A 106 -12.92 0.52 -5.11
N LYS A 107 -13.00 1.57 -5.93
CA LYS A 107 -12.63 1.51 -7.34
C LYS A 107 -11.15 1.76 -7.54
N ASN A 108 -10.65 1.44 -8.73
CA ASN A 108 -9.30 1.78 -9.15
C ASN A 108 -9.08 3.30 -9.13
N LYS A 109 -7.82 3.72 -9.21
CA LYS A 109 -7.44 5.14 -9.07
C LYS A 109 -8.19 6.10 -10.01
N ASN A 110 -8.56 5.66 -11.21
CA ASN A 110 -9.25 6.50 -12.21
C ASN A 110 -10.71 6.77 -11.86
N ALA A 111 -11.35 5.86 -11.11
CA ALA A 111 -12.74 5.96 -10.68
C ALA A 111 -12.88 6.08 -9.15
N PHE A 112 -11.76 6.24 -8.45
CA PHE A 112 -11.71 6.40 -7.02
C PHE A 112 -12.25 7.78 -6.64
N GLU A 113 -13.26 7.78 -5.78
CA GLU A 113 -13.68 8.99 -5.08
C GLU A 113 -13.26 8.87 -3.62
N MET A 114 -12.57 9.91 -3.17
CA MET A 114 -12.10 10.01 -1.80
C MET A 114 -13.27 10.02 -0.81
N PRO A 115 -13.27 9.13 0.21
CA PRO A 115 -14.26 9.21 1.26
C PRO A 115 -14.25 10.54 2.00
N THR A 116 -15.42 10.92 2.49
CA THR A 116 -15.57 12.10 3.34
C THR A 116 -15.04 11.85 4.75
N GLU A 117 -14.69 12.92 5.45
CA GLU A 117 -14.32 12.88 6.88
C GLU A 117 -15.33 12.08 7.73
N LYS A 118 -16.63 12.26 7.46
CA LYS A 118 -17.71 11.54 8.17
C LYS A 118 -17.67 10.03 7.93
N GLU A 119 -17.27 9.59 6.74
CA GLU A 119 -17.12 8.16 6.44
C GLU A 119 -15.88 7.59 7.13
N PHE A 120 -14.76 8.33 7.15
CA PHE A 120 -13.56 7.92 7.89
C PHE A 120 -13.82 7.77 9.38
N LYS A 121 -14.56 8.70 10.00
CA LYS A 121 -14.93 8.62 11.43
C LYS A 121 -15.74 7.38 11.82
N ARG A 122 -16.21 6.57 10.87
CA ARG A 122 -16.86 5.27 11.13
C ARG A 122 -15.86 4.14 11.35
N ILE A 123 -14.65 4.27 10.82
CA ILE A 123 -13.63 3.22 10.83
C ILE A 123 -12.28 3.68 11.40
N ILE A 124 -12.05 4.98 11.59
CA ILE A 124 -10.85 5.55 12.20
C ILE A 124 -11.29 6.44 13.37
N GLY A 125 -10.72 6.21 14.54
CA GLY A 125 -11.00 6.90 15.78
C GLY A 125 -11.43 5.95 16.90
N ASP A 126 -11.51 6.51 18.10
CA ASP A 126 -11.97 5.79 19.30
C ASP A 126 -13.43 5.36 19.14
N ASN A 127 -13.75 4.12 19.52
CA ASN A 127 -15.08 3.50 19.41
C ASN A 127 -15.60 3.27 17.97
N THR A 128 -14.71 3.14 16.99
CA THR A 128 -15.07 2.78 15.60
C THR A 128 -15.09 1.28 15.36
N PHE A 129 -15.49 0.84 14.16
CA PHE A 129 -15.52 -0.58 13.79
C PHE A 129 -14.15 -1.27 13.81
N THR A 130 -13.07 -0.51 13.64
CA THR A 130 -11.71 -1.06 13.64
C THR A 130 -10.95 -0.74 14.92
N GLY A 131 -11.36 0.30 15.65
CA GLY A 131 -10.64 0.82 16.81
C GLY A 131 -9.28 1.45 16.49
N ILE A 132 -8.93 1.63 15.20
CA ILE A 132 -7.66 2.22 14.81
C ILE A 132 -7.69 3.73 14.97
N THR A 133 -6.67 4.30 15.60
CA THR A 133 -6.52 5.76 15.71
C THR A 133 -5.65 6.31 14.58
N VAL A 134 -5.66 7.64 14.43
CA VAL A 134 -4.77 8.35 13.50
C VAL A 134 -3.30 8.08 13.87
N GLU A 135 -3.00 8.07 15.16
CA GLU A 135 -1.68 7.80 15.72
C GLU A 135 -1.21 6.39 15.35
N SER A 136 -2.06 5.38 15.57
CA SER A 136 -1.72 3.99 15.21
C SER A 136 -1.50 3.82 13.70
N LEU A 137 -2.29 4.48 12.86
CA LEU A 137 -2.08 4.48 11.40
C LEU A 137 -0.75 5.13 11.01
N CYS A 138 -0.41 6.26 11.65
CA CYS A 138 0.81 6.98 11.38
C CYS A 138 2.06 6.22 11.84
N GLU A 139 2.01 5.58 13.00
CA GLU A 139 3.08 4.68 13.45
C GLU A 139 3.23 3.49 12.51
N ALA A 140 2.09 2.91 12.10
CA ALA A 140 2.05 1.76 11.23
C ALA A 140 2.72 2.00 9.88
N PHE A 141 2.46 3.13 9.24
CA PHE A 141 2.97 3.43 7.91
C PHE A 141 4.05 4.52 7.87
N GLN A 142 4.59 4.92 9.02
CA GLN A 142 5.54 6.03 9.13
C GLN A 142 5.02 7.34 8.51
N TRP A 143 3.72 7.62 8.66
CA TRP A 143 3.12 8.88 8.25
C TRP A 143 3.22 9.94 9.35
N LYS A 144 2.94 11.19 9.00
CA LYS A 144 2.89 12.30 9.97
C LYS A 144 1.44 12.51 10.42
N PRO A 145 1.13 12.45 11.74
CA PRO A 145 -0.24 12.61 12.25
C PRO A 145 -0.92 13.89 11.76
N ALA A 146 -0.27 15.05 11.88
CA ALA A 146 -0.84 16.32 11.44
C ALA A 146 -1.21 16.34 9.95
N GLN A 147 -0.40 15.70 9.10
CA GLN A 147 -0.70 15.63 7.66
C GLN A 147 -1.86 14.68 7.39
N LEU A 148 -1.92 13.53 8.08
CA LEU A 148 -3.03 12.60 7.93
C LEU A 148 -4.35 13.24 8.36
N SER A 149 -4.40 13.89 9.53
CA SER A 149 -5.61 14.55 10.03
C SER A 149 -6.13 15.60 9.04
N ILE A 150 -5.27 16.50 8.56
CA ILE A 150 -5.63 17.50 7.55
C ILE A 150 -6.17 16.82 6.29
N SER A 151 -5.49 15.77 5.79
CA SER A 151 -5.95 15.06 4.59
C SER A 151 -7.30 14.37 4.75
N LEU A 152 -7.64 13.90 5.96
CA LEU A 152 -8.95 13.31 6.25
C LEU A 152 -10.04 14.37 6.33
N GLU A 153 -9.75 15.52 6.94
CA GLU A 153 -10.66 16.66 7.05
C GLU A 153 -10.95 17.29 5.68
N GLU A 154 -9.91 17.52 4.88
CA GLU A 154 -10.01 18.16 3.56
C GLU A 154 -10.41 17.19 2.44
N SER A 155 -10.55 15.89 2.74
CA SER A 155 -10.79 14.85 1.73
C SER A 155 -9.74 14.85 0.61
N THR A 156 -8.46 14.97 0.99
CA THR A 156 -7.29 15.02 0.08
C THR A 156 -6.31 13.86 0.27
N LEU A 157 -6.70 12.81 1.01
CA LEU A 157 -5.87 11.63 1.26
C LEU A 157 -5.41 10.98 -0.06
N PRO A 158 -4.10 10.74 -0.23
CA PRO A 158 -3.59 10.05 -1.39
C PRO A 158 -4.19 8.64 -1.54
N PHE A 159 -4.46 8.24 -2.79
CA PHE A 159 -4.95 6.90 -3.12
C PHE A 159 -4.11 5.77 -2.50
N LEU A 160 -2.77 5.93 -2.48
CA LEU A 160 -1.85 5.02 -1.81
C LEU A 160 -2.23 4.80 -0.35
N ASN A 161 -2.43 5.88 0.40
CA ASN A 161 -2.73 5.82 1.83
C ASN A 161 -4.08 5.14 2.06
N TRP A 162 -5.07 5.42 1.21
CA TRP A 162 -6.35 4.74 1.26
C TRP A 162 -6.23 3.22 1.02
N CYS A 163 -5.45 2.79 0.02
CA CYS A 163 -5.18 1.37 -0.20
C CYS A 163 -4.54 0.70 1.01
N LEU A 164 -3.62 1.39 1.71
CA LEU A 164 -2.97 0.86 2.90
C LEU A 164 -3.94 0.72 4.08
N ILE A 165 -4.89 1.65 4.25
CA ILE A 165 -5.98 1.54 5.24
C ILE A 165 -6.90 0.35 4.92
N LEU A 166 -7.31 0.21 3.66
CA LEU A 166 -8.12 -0.93 3.20
C LEU A 166 -7.40 -2.27 3.41
N MET A 167 -6.10 -2.31 3.13
CA MET A 167 -5.27 -3.50 3.35
C MET A 167 -5.28 -3.94 4.83
N LEU A 168 -5.17 -2.98 5.77
CA LEU A 168 -5.30 -3.28 7.21
C LEU A 168 -6.68 -3.86 7.55
N CYS A 169 -7.73 -3.41 6.87
CA CYS A 169 -9.09 -3.90 7.04
C CYS A 169 -9.36 -5.23 6.31
N GLY A 170 -8.34 -5.88 5.75
CA GLY A 170 -8.45 -7.18 5.08
C GLY A 170 -8.87 -7.13 3.61
N PHE A 171 -8.86 -5.95 2.99
CA PHE A 171 -9.14 -5.85 1.55
C PHE A 171 -7.91 -6.25 0.74
N ASN A 172 -8.13 -7.09 -0.26
CA ASN A 172 -7.08 -7.49 -1.19
C ASN A 172 -6.87 -6.38 -2.23
N ILE A 173 -5.83 -5.58 -2.04
CA ILE A 173 -5.47 -4.46 -2.91
C ILE A 173 -5.11 -4.90 -4.32
N GLN A 174 -4.45 -6.05 -4.44
CA GLN A 174 -4.17 -6.66 -5.73
C GLN A 174 -5.49 -6.94 -6.48
N LYS A 175 -6.46 -7.65 -5.89
CA LYS A 175 -7.77 -7.90 -6.53
C LYS A 175 -8.59 -6.64 -6.79
N MET A 176 -8.48 -5.63 -5.92
CA MET A 176 -9.17 -4.36 -6.09
C MET A 176 -8.64 -3.58 -7.31
N LEU A 177 -7.34 -3.70 -7.59
CA LEU A 177 -6.68 -3.01 -8.70
C LEU A 177 -6.56 -3.86 -9.97
N LEU A 178 -6.63 -5.19 -9.85
CA LEU A 178 -6.70 -6.15 -10.95
C LEU A 178 -8.17 -6.36 -11.35
N THR A 179 -8.80 -5.36 -11.97
CA THR A 179 -10.11 -5.56 -12.61
C THR A 179 -10.02 -6.03 -14.06
N GLU A 180 -8.81 -6.16 -14.64
CA GLU A 180 -8.60 -6.41 -16.08
C GLU A 180 -7.54 -7.47 -16.43
N HIS A 181 -6.91 -8.15 -15.46
CA HIS A 181 -5.90 -9.18 -15.72
C HIS A 181 -6.27 -10.52 -15.08
N ASP A 182 -6.34 -11.57 -15.90
CA ASP A 182 -6.61 -12.95 -15.48
C ASP A 182 -5.38 -13.52 -14.76
N GLY A 183 -5.34 -13.41 -13.43
CA GLY A 183 -4.36 -14.12 -12.60
C GLY A 183 -4.02 -13.42 -11.28
N GLU A 184 -3.84 -14.21 -10.20
CA GLU A 184 -3.25 -13.72 -8.95
C GLU A 184 -1.73 -13.63 -9.11
N ILE A 185 -1.12 -12.49 -8.77
CA ILE A 185 0.34 -12.37 -8.74
C ILE A 185 0.83 -13.01 -7.43
N MET A 186 1.56 -14.11 -7.57
CA MET A 186 2.15 -14.83 -6.43
C MET A 186 3.64 -14.54 -6.38
N LEU A 187 4.16 -14.11 -5.22
CA LEU A 187 5.60 -14.16 -4.99
C LEU A 187 6.04 -15.62 -4.91
N ASN A 188 6.73 -16.08 -5.96
CA ASN A 188 7.39 -17.38 -5.99
C ASN A 188 8.47 -17.38 -4.91
N HIS A 189 8.35 -18.31 -3.97
CA HIS A 189 9.35 -18.61 -2.94
C HIS A 189 10.44 -19.53 -3.50
#